data_AF-A0A1D1UVZ7-F1
#
_entry.id   AF-A0A1D1UVZ7-F1
#
_cell.length_a   1.000
_cell.length_b   1.000
_cell.length_c   1.000
_cell.angle_alpha   90.00
_cell.angle_beta   90.00
_cell.angle_gamma   90.00
#
_symmetry.space_group_name_H-M   'P 1'
#
loop_
_entity.id
_entity.type
_entity.pdbx_description
1 polymer ?
#
loop_
_entity_poly.entity_id
_entity_poly.type
_entity_poly.pdbx_seq_one_letter_code
_entity_poly.pdbx_strand_id
1 'polypeptide(L)'
;MVSANQNYSRSLGRPTFPLHHHNLRLRTENFEALQTANAEHEVKYTFLLNGMIGVRQELEELAAMLKEPLSGINWELLTEANTKFIKNKIFQLEQLKAQRIAAGKKVLQRIYHFCRHVELKSELLDANGRASSSIRKSL
;
A
#
# COMPACT_ATOMS: atom_id res chain seq x y z
N MET A 1 -6.06 -30.82 -4.23
CA MET A 1 -4.64 -30.55 -4.59
C MET A 1 -4.48 -29.92 -5.96
N VAL A 2 -5.04 -30.48 -7.04
CA VAL A 2 -4.93 -29.87 -8.39
C VAL A 2 -5.56 -28.48 -8.44
N SER A 3 -6.75 -28.31 -7.85
CA SER A 3 -7.43 -27.02 -7.72
C SER A 3 -6.62 -26.00 -6.90
N ALA A 4 -5.98 -26.43 -5.81
CA ALA A 4 -5.10 -25.58 -5.02
C ALA A 4 -3.92 -25.06 -5.85
N ASN A 5 -3.31 -25.93 -6.66
CA ASN A 5 -2.24 -25.55 -7.57
C ASN A 5 -2.71 -24.46 -8.55
N GLN A 6 -3.87 -24.66 -9.18
CA GLN A 6 -4.45 -23.71 -10.13
C GLN A 6 -4.70 -22.36 -9.47
N ASN A 7 -5.25 -22.35 -8.26
CA ASN A 7 -5.55 -21.12 -7.53
C ASN A 7 -4.27 -20.36 -7.15
N TYR A 8 -3.30 -21.00 -6.52
CA TYR A 8 -2.06 -20.32 -6.15
C TYR A 8 -1.27 -19.87 -7.39
N SER A 9 -1.22 -20.69 -8.43
CA SER A 9 -0.54 -20.34 -9.69
C SER A 9 -1.20 -19.12 -10.34
N ARG A 10 -2.53 -19.06 -10.37
CA ARG A 10 -3.27 -17.89 -10.87
C ARG A 10 -2.99 -16.64 -10.05
N SER A 11 -3.08 -16.73 -8.72
CA SER A 11 -2.82 -15.58 -7.83
C SER A 11 -1.37 -15.09 -7.91
N LEU A 12 -0.40 -15.99 -8.07
CA LEU A 12 1.02 -15.65 -8.19
C LEU A 12 1.45 -15.30 -9.63
N GLY A 13 0.58 -15.50 -10.63
CA GLY A 13 0.92 -15.38 -12.06
C GLY A 13 1.99 -16.37 -12.52
N ARG A 14 1.96 -17.59 -11.96
CA ARG A 14 2.88 -18.70 -12.29
C ARG A 14 2.17 -19.76 -13.13
N PRO A 15 2.92 -20.57 -13.90
CA PRO A 15 2.35 -21.73 -14.56
C PRO A 15 1.86 -22.77 -13.55
N THR A 16 0.81 -23.50 -13.93
CA THR A 16 0.31 -24.63 -13.15
C THR A 16 1.18 -25.87 -13.35
N PHE A 17 1.14 -26.77 -12.37
CA PHE A 17 1.85 -28.04 -12.43
C PHE A 17 1.29 -28.90 -13.58
N PRO A 18 2.14 -29.38 -14.51
CA PRO A 18 1.69 -29.94 -15.77
C PRO A 18 1.24 -31.42 -15.64
N LEU A 19 0.04 -31.64 -15.11
CA LEU A 19 -0.51 -32.99 -14.92
C LEU A 19 -0.74 -33.78 -16.22
N HIS A 20 -0.95 -33.09 -17.34
CA HIS A 20 -1.27 -33.71 -18.63
C HIS A 20 -0.10 -34.46 -19.28
N HIS A 21 1.13 -34.26 -18.81
CA HIS A 21 2.32 -34.94 -19.35
C HIS A 21 2.67 -36.25 -18.62
N HIS A 22 1.91 -36.63 -17.58
CA HIS A 22 2.24 -37.76 -16.73
C HIS A 22 1.30 -38.97 -16.97
N ASN A 23 1.86 -40.05 -17.53
CA ASN A 23 1.16 -41.33 -17.75
C ASN A 23 0.86 -42.04 -16.41
N LEU A 24 -0.27 -42.77 -16.39
CA LEU A 24 -0.92 -43.47 -15.26
C LEU A 24 -0.04 -44.36 -14.35
N ARG A 25 1.22 -44.61 -14.68
CA ARG A 25 2.10 -45.61 -14.05
C ARG A 25 3.08 -45.03 -13.00
N LEU A 26 3.18 -43.70 -12.87
CA LEU A 26 4.07 -42.97 -11.94
C LEU A 26 3.27 -42.16 -10.89
N ARG A 27 2.20 -42.73 -10.33
CA ARG A 27 1.20 -41.98 -9.53
C ARG A 27 1.73 -41.38 -8.22
N THR A 28 2.70 -42.02 -7.56
CA THR A 28 3.21 -41.57 -6.25
C THR A 28 4.22 -40.43 -6.38
N GLU A 29 5.26 -40.57 -7.19
CA GLU A 29 6.29 -39.54 -7.39
C GLU A 29 5.70 -38.23 -7.94
N ASN A 30 4.75 -38.32 -8.89
CA ASN A 30 4.09 -37.12 -9.42
C ASN A 30 3.12 -36.49 -8.40
N PHE A 31 2.54 -37.29 -7.50
CA PHE A 31 1.70 -36.77 -6.42
C PHE A 31 2.53 -36.05 -5.37
N GLU A 32 3.67 -36.62 -4.99
CA GLU A 32 4.67 -35.99 -4.11
C GLU A 32 5.21 -34.70 -4.74
N ALA A 33 5.54 -34.71 -6.04
CA ALA A 33 5.98 -33.51 -6.76
C ALA A 33 4.90 -32.42 -6.80
N LEU A 34 3.63 -32.78 -7.06
CA LEU A 34 2.51 -31.83 -7.00
C LEU A 34 2.29 -31.29 -5.58
N GLN A 35 2.45 -32.13 -4.56
CA GLN A 35 2.32 -31.73 -3.16
C GLN A 35 3.41 -30.74 -2.77
N THR A 36 4.67 -31.01 -3.14
CA THR A 36 5.80 -30.09 -2.94
C THR A 36 5.57 -28.77 -3.66
N ALA A 37 5.17 -28.80 -4.94
CA ALA A 37 4.88 -27.58 -5.71
C ALA A 37 3.75 -26.75 -5.08
N ASN A 38 2.72 -27.41 -4.55
CA ASN A 38 1.65 -26.74 -3.82
C ASN A 38 2.12 -26.12 -2.52
N ALA A 39 2.92 -26.83 -1.72
CA ALA A 39 3.47 -26.30 -0.48
C ALA A 39 4.35 -25.06 -0.75
N GLU A 40 5.19 -25.10 -1.79
CA GLU A 40 6.00 -23.95 -2.18
C GLU A 40 5.14 -22.75 -2.62
N HIS A 41 4.10 -23.01 -3.41
CA HIS A 41 3.17 -21.97 -3.86
C HIS A 41 2.35 -21.41 -2.69
N GLU A 42 1.92 -22.24 -1.75
CA GLU A 42 1.20 -21.84 -0.55
C GLU A 42 2.07 -20.98 0.36
N VAL A 43 3.32 -21.36 0.61
CA VAL A 43 4.26 -20.55 1.40
C VAL A 43 4.49 -19.19 0.74
N LYS A 44 4.70 -19.14 -0.58
CA LYS A 44 4.87 -17.88 -1.31
C LYS A 44 3.60 -17.03 -1.28
N TYR A 45 2.44 -17.65 -1.48
CA TYR A 45 1.14 -16.97 -1.47
C TYR A 45 0.84 -16.37 -0.10
N THR A 46 0.99 -17.14 0.98
CA THR A 46 0.74 -16.69 2.35
C THR A 46 1.71 -15.58 2.76
N PHE A 47 2.99 -15.70 2.43
CA PHE A 47 3.98 -14.66 2.68
C PHE A 47 3.61 -13.33 1.99
N LEU A 48 3.29 -13.38 0.68
CA LEU A 48 2.91 -12.19 -0.07
C LEU A 48 1.57 -11.62 0.40
N LEU A 49 0.58 -12.46 0.67
CA LEU A 49 -0.72 -12.04 1.17
C LEU A 49 -0.58 -11.28 2.49
N ASN A 50 0.17 -11.85 3.45
CA ASN A 50 0.41 -11.22 4.74
C ASN A 50 1.13 -9.87 4.59
N GLY A 51 2.13 -9.79 3.69
CA GLY A 51 2.79 -8.54 3.36
C GLY A 51 1.84 -7.49 2.75
N MET A 52 0.87 -7.92 1.96
CA MET A 52 -0.09 -7.03 1.31
C MET A 52 -1.21 -6.53 2.24
N ILE A 53 -1.50 -7.22 3.35
CA ILE A 53 -2.54 -6.77 4.30
C ILE A 53 -2.20 -5.40 4.88
N GLY A 54 -0.97 -5.19 5.36
CA GLY A 54 -0.54 -3.90 5.90
C GLY A 54 -0.53 -2.81 4.84
N VAL A 55 0.04 -3.12 3.67
CA VAL A 55 0.09 -2.22 2.51
C VAL A 55 -1.32 -1.78 2.07
N ARG A 56 -2.29 -2.70 2.13
CA ARG A 56 -3.69 -2.40 1.79
C ARG A 56 -4.30 -1.40 2.77
N GLN A 57 -4.13 -1.62 4.07
CA GLN A 57 -4.66 -0.72 5.10
C GLN A 57 -4.06 0.68 4.96
N GLU A 58 -2.73 0.78 4.84
CA GLU A 58 -2.04 2.05 4.66
C GLU A 58 -2.53 2.81 3.42
N LEU A 59 -2.74 2.09 2.31
CA LEU A 59 -3.21 2.68 1.07
C LEU A 59 -4.67 3.13 1.16
N GLU A 60 -5.55 2.34 1.78
CA GLU A 60 -6.96 2.69 1.99
C GLU A 60 -7.09 3.93 2.88
N GLU A 61 -6.31 4.04 3.96
CA GLU A 61 -6.28 5.22 4.83
C GLU A 61 -5.76 6.47 4.10
N LEU A 62 -4.66 6.33 3.34
CA LEU A 62 -4.07 7.43 2.59
C LEU A 62 -5.02 7.93 1.49
N ALA A 63 -5.69 7.02 0.80
CA ALA A 63 -6.68 7.34 -0.22
C ALA A 63 -7.91 8.01 0.39
N ALA A 64 -8.41 7.53 1.53
CA ALA A 64 -9.53 8.12 2.26
C ALA A 64 -9.20 9.56 2.73
N MET A 65 -7.99 9.78 3.27
CA MET A 65 -7.50 11.10 3.67
C MET A 65 -7.46 12.09 2.49
N LEU A 66 -7.06 11.61 1.31
CA LEU A 66 -6.96 12.43 0.10
C LEU A 66 -8.26 12.48 -0.72
N LYS A 67 -9.28 11.70 -0.35
CA LYS A 67 -10.51 11.51 -1.13
C LYS A 67 -10.23 11.05 -2.58
N GLU A 68 -9.23 10.19 -2.75
CA GLU A 68 -8.85 9.63 -4.05
C GLU A 68 -9.37 8.19 -4.20
N PRO A 69 -9.90 7.79 -5.38
CA PRO A 69 -10.35 6.43 -5.60
C PRO A 69 -9.17 5.46 -5.81
N LEU A 70 -9.31 4.24 -5.29
CA LEU A 70 -8.36 3.13 -5.48
C LEU A 70 -8.73 2.25 -6.70
N SER A 71 -9.05 2.88 -7.83
CA SER A 71 -9.43 2.17 -9.06
C SER A 71 -8.27 1.37 -9.65
N GLY A 72 -8.55 0.13 -10.07
CA GLY A 72 -7.61 -0.71 -10.83
C GLY A 72 -6.68 -1.57 -9.98
N ILE A 73 -6.81 -1.57 -8.65
CA ILE A 73 -6.04 -2.47 -7.78
C ILE A 73 -6.76 -3.81 -7.67
N ASN A 74 -6.08 -4.89 -8.03
CA ASN A 74 -6.56 -6.25 -7.79
C ASN A 74 -5.83 -6.86 -6.60
N TRP A 75 -6.51 -6.97 -5.46
CA TRP A 75 -5.92 -7.50 -4.22
C TRP A 75 -5.72 -9.02 -4.22
N GLU A 76 -6.38 -9.74 -5.13
CA GLU A 76 -6.28 -11.20 -5.25
C GLU A 76 -5.08 -11.63 -6.12
N LEU A 77 -4.56 -10.71 -6.93
CA LEU A 77 -3.45 -10.94 -7.84
C LEU A 77 -2.13 -10.50 -7.21
N LEU A 78 -1.39 -11.44 -6.61
CA LEU A 78 -0.11 -11.21 -5.94
C LEU A 78 1.08 -11.32 -6.90
N THR A 79 0.90 -10.91 -8.15
CA THR A 79 2.00 -10.86 -9.13
C THR A 79 2.97 -9.74 -8.79
N GLU A 80 4.22 -9.86 -9.28
CA GLU A 80 5.22 -8.81 -9.13
C GLU A 80 4.76 -7.50 -9.80
N ALA A 81 4.14 -7.61 -10.98
CA ALA A 81 3.59 -6.47 -11.70
C ALA A 81 2.51 -5.73 -10.89
N ASN A 82 1.57 -6.46 -10.29
CA ASN A 82 0.52 -5.86 -9.46
C ASN A 82 1.07 -5.29 -8.15
N THR A 83 1.99 -5.99 -7.49
CA THR A 83 2.67 -5.50 -6.29
C THR A 83 3.43 -4.20 -6.58
N LYS A 84 4.12 -4.13 -7.72
CA LYS A 84 4.81 -2.92 -8.18
C LYS A 84 3.83 -1.78 -8.49
N PHE A 85 2.69 -2.10 -9.12
CA PHE A 85 1.63 -1.13 -9.37
C PHE A 85 1.10 -0.52 -8.07
N ILE A 86 0.83 -1.35 -7.05
CA ILE A 86 0.34 -0.89 -5.75
C ILE A 86 1.38 0.01 -5.06
N LYS A 87 2.66 -0.39 -5.04
CA LYS A 87 3.75 0.44 -4.50
C LYS A 87 3.86 1.79 -5.21
N ASN A 88 3.75 1.81 -6.54
CA ASN A 88 3.75 3.06 -7.29
C ASN A 88 2.55 3.94 -6.93
N LYS A 89 1.37 3.35 -6.70
CA LYS A 89 0.17 4.09 -6.31
C LYS A 89 0.31 4.73 -4.93
N ILE A 90 0.91 4.01 -3.96
CA ILE A 90 1.24 4.56 -2.64
C ILE A 90 2.14 5.78 -2.80
N PHE A 91 3.25 5.64 -3.52
CA PHE A 91 4.19 6.71 -3.75
C PHE A 91 3.54 7.95 -4.39
N GLN A 92 2.66 7.76 -5.38
CA GLN A 92 1.90 8.86 -6.00
C GLN A 92 1.01 9.59 -4.99
N LEU A 93 0.29 8.85 -4.14
CA LEU A 93 -0.58 9.45 -3.13
C LEU A 93 0.22 10.15 -2.03
N GLU A 94 1.38 9.63 -1.63
CA GLU A 94 2.27 10.30 -0.69
C GLU A 94 2.80 11.63 -1.24
N GLN A 95 3.20 11.64 -2.52
CA GLN A 95 3.58 12.88 -3.19
C GLN A 95 2.42 13.88 -3.24
N LEU A 96 1.21 13.42 -3.55
CA LEU A 96 0.01 14.27 -3.56
C LEU A 96 -0.29 14.83 -2.17
N LYS A 97 -0.16 14.02 -1.12
CA LYS A 97 -0.29 14.45 0.28
C LYS A 97 0.72 15.54 0.62
N ALA A 98 2.00 15.35 0.27
CA ALA A 98 3.05 16.34 0.51
C ALA A 98 2.75 17.66 -0.22
N GLN A 99 2.30 17.59 -1.48
CA GLN A 99 1.90 18.77 -2.27
C GLN A 99 0.73 19.51 -1.63
N ARG A 100 -0.34 18.81 -1.22
CA ARG A 100 -1.51 19.42 -0.58
C ARG A 100 -1.17 20.05 0.77
N ILE A 101 -0.32 19.41 1.58
CA ILE A 101 0.17 19.99 2.84
C ILE A 101 0.97 21.28 2.57
N ALA A 102 1.87 21.27 1.58
CA ALA A 102 2.64 22.45 1.23
C ALA A 102 1.76 23.60 0.74
N ALA A 103 0.75 23.31 -0.09
CA ALA A 103 -0.22 24.29 -0.54
C ALA A 103 -1.06 24.84 0.64
N GLY A 104 -1.56 23.96 1.52
CA GLY A 104 -2.31 24.34 2.71
C GLY A 104 -1.50 25.25 3.64
N LYS A 105 -0.22 24.96 3.86
CA LYS A 105 0.69 25.82 4.64
C LYS A 105 0.83 27.21 4.02
N LYS A 106 0.99 27.32 2.70
CA LYS A 106 1.06 28.62 2.01
C LYS A 106 -0.23 29.43 2.17
N VAL A 107 -1.39 28.76 2.08
CA VAL A 107 -2.69 29.41 2.28
C VAL A 107 -2.85 29.89 3.72
N LEU A 108 -2.51 29.05 4.70
CA LEU A 108 -2.55 29.43 6.12
C LEU A 108 -1.63 30.61 6.44
N GLN A 109 -0.43 30.66 5.86
CA GLN A 109 0.47 31.81 6.00
C GLN A 109 -0.13 33.10 5.44
N ARG A 110 -0.81 33.04 4.29
CA ARG A 110 -1.51 34.19 3.71
C ARG A 110 -2.68 34.63 4.59
N ILE A 111 -3.49 33.67 5.08
CA ILE A 111 -4.59 33.97 6.01
C ILE A 111 -4.05 34.62 7.28
N TYR A 112 -2.98 34.09 7.87
CA TYR A 112 -2.34 34.67 9.05
C TYR A 112 -1.90 36.12 8.80
N HIS A 113 -1.27 36.37 7.65
CA HIS A 113 -0.88 37.72 7.25
C HIS A 113 -2.08 38.66 7.17
N PHE A 114 -3.18 38.24 6.52
CA PHE A 114 -4.41 39.04 6.44
C PHE A 114 -5.07 39.26 7.81
N CYS A 115 -5.21 38.23 8.64
CA CYS A 115 -5.79 38.37 9.98
C CYS A 115 -4.99 39.35 10.85
N ARG A 116 -3.66 39.35 10.74
CA ARG A 116 -2.80 40.31 11.43
C ARG A 116 -3.03 41.74 10.93
N HIS A 117 -3.27 41.94 9.64
CA HIS A 117 -3.54 43.25 9.06
C HIS A 117 -4.92 43.83 9.44
N VAL A 118 -5.89 42.97 9.75
CA VAL A 118 -7.25 43.38 10.15
C VAL A 118 -7.45 43.27 11.67
N GLU A 119 -6.36 43.13 12.45
CA GLU A 119 -6.38 43.00 13.92
C GLU A 119 -7.29 41.88 14.45
N LEU A 120 -7.55 40.87 13.62
CA LEU A 120 -8.43 39.75 13.92
C LEU A 120 -7.68 38.74 14.79
N LYS A 121 -7.89 38.81 16.10
CA LYS A 121 -7.36 37.83 17.06
C LYS A 121 -8.11 36.51 16.86
N SER A 122 -7.43 35.50 16.33
CA SER A 122 -7.94 34.12 16.34
C SER A 122 -7.07 33.29 17.28
N GLU A 123 -7.71 32.60 18.22
CA GLU A 123 -7.05 31.72 19.20
C GLU A 123 -6.24 30.59 18.52
N LEU A 124 -6.65 30.18 17.30
CA LEU A 124 -5.89 29.24 16.45
C LEU A 124 -4.59 29.85 15.88
N LEU A 125 -4.48 31.19 15.79
CA LEU A 125 -3.27 31.88 15.32
C LEU A 125 -2.20 31.99 16.42
N ASP A 126 -2.62 32.06 17.68
CA ASP A 126 -1.72 32.17 18.84
C ASP A 126 -1.00 30.86 19.19
N ALA A 127 -1.57 29.71 18.80
CA ALA A 127 -0.94 28.40 19.01
C ALA A 127 0.34 28.20 18.16
N ASN A 128 0.42 28.78 16.96
CA ASN A 128 1.59 28.65 16.08
C ASN A 128 2.74 29.63 16.42
N GLY A 129 2.45 30.74 17.13
CA GLY A 129 3.48 31.73 17.48
C GLY A 129 4.37 31.34 18.67
N ARG A 130 3.87 30.47 19.56
CA ARG A 130 4.60 30.07 20.79
C ARG A 130 5.68 29.02 20.57
N ALA A 131 5.66 28.27 19.46
CA ALA A 131 6.69 27.28 19.15
C ALA A 131 8.05 27.93 18.78
N SER A 132 8.04 29.15 18.22
CA SER A 132 9.26 29.88 17.81
C SER A 132 9.94 30.68 18.93
N SER A 133 9.29 30.91 20.07
CA SER A 133 9.83 31.76 21.15
C SER A 133 10.48 30.98 22.31
N SER A 134 10.32 29.67 22.40
CA SER A 134 10.78 28.87 23.55
C SER A 134 12.19 28.27 23.42
N ILE A 135 12.83 28.34 22.25
CA ILE A 135 14.16 27.70 22.03
C ILE A 135 15.33 28.63 22.38
N ARG A 136 15.10 29.92 22.69
CA ARG A 136 16.18 30.90 22.96
C ARG A 136 16.40 31.29 24.43
N LYS A 137 15.88 30.51 25.40
CA LYS A 137 16.17 30.77 26.82
C LYS A 137 16.47 29.50 27.61
N SER A 138 17.61 28.90 27.31
CA SER A 138 18.36 28.06 28.26
C SER A 138 19.79 27.91 27.72
N LEU A 139 20.57 28.98 27.85
CA LEU A 139 22.00 28.96 28.07
C LEU A 139 22.24 29.63 29.42
#